data_AF-A0A382IX64-F1
#
_entry.id   AF-A0A382IX64-F1
#
_cell.length_a   1.000
_cell.length_b   1.000
_cell.length_c   1.000
_cell.angle_alpha   90.00
_cell.angle_beta   90.00
_cell.angle_gamma   90.00
#
_symmetry.space_group_name_H-M   'P 1'
#
loop_
_entity.id
_entity.type
_entity.pdbx_description
1 polymer ?
#
loop_
_entity_poly.entity_id
_entity_poly.type
_entity_poly.pdbx_seq_one_letter_code
_entity_poly.pdbx_strand_id
1 'polypeptide(L)'
;PPYPTQNPFVDPLTGLAEIFVLAGDPPTGTGWIDGIILPPGDRRLVMNTGPFTMALGDTQDVVIGLIGGMGGDNLSSVTVLKYNDVFAQFAYDNDFSLPTPPTPPVVSAFEGDGYITLNWAETAAFNKTETVVNKGFAFEGYKVYQLPNPLASGSEGALIAQYDVANGVMVITEKAVDPATGLVLEKPAHVGSDNGISRVVVIKTDALRNRPITNDRPYHYGISAYSYLPDNEFSPFKSLESSMTRVSVTPKLPDPGKAYTVDSGDYIDMTHTAGTSDGQARIEVIDPGVVTGHTYEVSFATDEASGSILWNVTDATSGSEILSDYTQGSLFTDPGFPAADGLTFKVTGPPNA
;
A
#
# COMPACT_ATOMS: atom_id res chain seq x y z
N PRO A 1 38.67 -32.78 15.07
CA PRO A 1 37.50 -33.69 15.18
C PRO A 1 37.90 -35.11 14.74
N PRO A 2 37.56 -36.16 15.50
CA PRO A 2 37.70 -37.53 15.00
C PRO A 2 36.76 -37.73 13.80
N TYR A 3 37.14 -38.65 12.91
CA TYR A 3 36.42 -38.93 11.66
C TYR A 3 34.92 -39.22 11.91
N PRO A 4 34.02 -38.83 10.99
CA PRO A 4 32.59 -39.16 11.10
C PRO A 4 32.42 -40.68 11.16
N THR A 5 31.85 -41.18 12.24
CA THR A 5 31.68 -42.61 12.53
C THR A 5 30.49 -43.25 11.81
N GLN A 6 29.73 -42.45 11.04
CA GLN A 6 28.47 -42.83 10.37
C GLN A 6 27.36 -43.35 11.31
N ASN A 7 27.58 -43.33 12.63
CA ASN A 7 26.53 -43.62 13.59
C ASN A 7 25.61 -42.39 13.68
N PRO A 8 24.28 -42.60 13.71
CA PRO A 8 23.35 -41.49 13.93
C PRO A 8 23.62 -40.87 15.30
N PHE A 9 23.30 -39.59 15.43
CA PHE A 9 23.24 -38.98 16.76
C PHE A 9 22.10 -39.63 17.54
N VAL A 10 22.17 -39.57 18.86
CA VAL A 10 21.12 -40.10 19.73
C VAL A 10 20.57 -38.94 20.54
N ASP A 11 19.26 -38.71 20.43
CA ASP A 11 18.59 -37.70 21.23
C ASP A 11 18.65 -38.12 22.71
N PRO A 12 19.24 -37.31 23.60
CA PRO A 12 19.41 -37.65 25.00
C PRO A 12 18.09 -37.78 25.77
N LEU A 13 16.99 -37.23 25.25
CA LEU A 13 15.67 -37.26 25.89
C LEU A 13 14.85 -38.48 25.48
N THR A 14 14.91 -38.87 24.21
CA THR A 14 14.12 -39.99 23.67
C THR A 14 14.91 -41.30 23.56
N GLY A 15 16.25 -41.23 23.52
CA GLY A 15 17.13 -42.39 23.29
C GLY A 15 17.06 -42.95 21.87
N LEU A 16 16.37 -42.25 20.95
CA LEU A 16 16.21 -42.64 19.57
C LEU A 16 17.29 -42.02 18.69
N ALA A 17 17.55 -42.66 17.55
CA ALA A 17 18.42 -42.11 16.53
C ALA A 17 17.84 -40.80 15.96
N GLU A 18 18.67 -39.77 15.90
CA GLU A 18 18.34 -38.44 15.44
C GLU A 18 19.36 -37.99 14.37
N ILE A 19 18.86 -37.31 13.35
CA ILE A 19 19.63 -36.80 12.22
C ILE A 19 20.10 -35.37 12.53
N PHE A 20 19.28 -34.58 13.23
CA PHE A 20 19.56 -33.19 13.56
C PHE A 20 19.96 -33.02 15.02
N VAL A 21 21.22 -32.67 15.26
CA VAL A 21 21.70 -32.33 16.60
C VAL A 21 21.03 -31.02 17.04
N LEU A 22 20.51 -31.00 18.28
CA LEU A 22 19.79 -29.86 18.86
C LEU A 22 18.45 -29.55 18.17
N ALA A 23 17.69 -30.58 17.76
CA ALA A 23 16.38 -30.46 17.08
C ALA A 23 15.23 -29.93 17.96
N GLY A 24 15.49 -29.60 19.23
CA GLY A 24 14.48 -29.05 20.14
C GLY A 24 14.05 -27.63 19.79
N ASP A 25 13.20 -27.07 20.66
CA ASP A 25 12.68 -25.72 20.57
C ASP A 25 13.15 -24.89 21.78
N PRO A 26 14.25 -24.10 21.64
CA PRO A 26 14.81 -23.32 22.73
C PRO A 26 13.83 -22.33 23.38
N PRO A 27 12.98 -21.57 22.63
CA PRO A 27 11.97 -20.69 23.22
C PRO A 27 10.99 -21.35 24.19
N THR A 28 10.56 -22.58 23.92
CA THR A 28 9.65 -23.33 24.81
C THR A 28 10.38 -24.22 25.81
N GLY A 29 11.70 -24.37 25.66
CA GLY A 29 12.52 -25.26 26.49
C GLY A 29 12.22 -26.74 26.26
N THR A 30 11.68 -27.10 25.08
CA THR A 30 11.26 -28.48 24.78
C THR A 30 12.24 -29.17 23.83
N GLY A 31 12.36 -30.50 23.95
CA GLY A 31 13.24 -31.31 23.10
C GLY A 31 14.73 -31.12 23.37
N TRP A 32 15.56 -31.68 22.49
CA TRP A 32 17.02 -31.63 22.62
C TRP A 32 17.52 -30.22 22.28
N ILE A 33 17.83 -29.42 23.30
CA ILE A 33 18.36 -28.05 23.17
C ILE A 33 19.80 -27.94 23.68
N ASP A 34 20.48 -26.84 23.31
CA ASP A 34 21.83 -26.56 23.79
C ASP A 34 21.86 -26.38 25.31
N GLY A 35 22.93 -26.82 25.98
CA GLY A 35 23.02 -26.81 27.43
C GLY A 35 22.69 -28.15 28.11
N ILE A 36 22.05 -29.10 27.42
CA ILE A 36 21.70 -30.43 27.98
C ILE A 36 22.94 -31.33 28.07
N ILE A 37 23.63 -31.54 26.94
CA ILE A 37 24.80 -32.43 26.87
C ILE A 37 26.09 -31.64 27.12
N LEU A 38 26.19 -30.46 26.51
CA LEU A 38 27.36 -29.58 26.58
C LEU A 38 26.96 -28.25 27.23
N PRO A 39 27.80 -27.68 28.11
CA PRO A 39 27.53 -26.36 28.68
C PRO A 39 27.52 -25.28 27.59
N PRO A 40 26.82 -24.14 27.81
CA PRO A 40 26.77 -23.05 26.83
C PRO A 40 28.16 -22.61 26.37
N GLY A 41 28.34 -22.44 25.05
CA GLY A 41 29.61 -22.00 24.49
C GLY A 41 29.57 -21.92 22.96
N ASP A 42 30.72 -21.61 22.35
CA ASP A 42 30.86 -21.57 20.89
C ASP A 42 30.46 -22.92 20.26
N ARG A 43 29.77 -22.86 19.13
CA ARG A 43 29.29 -24.01 18.36
C ARG A 43 29.71 -23.82 16.91
N ARG A 44 30.43 -24.82 16.39
CA ARG A 44 30.77 -24.88 14.96
C ARG A 44 29.80 -25.82 14.28
N LEU A 45 29.07 -25.28 13.32
CA LEU A 45 28.07 -26.01 12.54
C LEU A 45 28.72 -26.49 11.24
N VAL A 46 28.49 -27.76 10.89
CA VAL A 46 28.79 -28.32 9.57
C VAL A 46 27.47 -28.81 9.02
N MET A 47 26.96 -28.12 8.01
CA MET A 47 25.68 -28.43 7.36
C MET A 47 25.95 -29.29 6.12
N ASN A 48 25.22 -30.39 5.99
CA ASN A 48 25.33 -31.32 4.89
C ASN A 48 23.96 -31.41 4.21
N THR A 49 23.91 -31.43 2.88
CA THR A 49 22.68 -31.62 2.10
C THR A 49 22.85 -32.80 1.15
N GLY A 50 21.76 -33.55 0.91
CA GLY A 50 21.76 -34.81 0.15
C GLY A 50 20.93 -35.90 0.84
N PRO A 51 20.98 -37.15 0.35
CA PRO A 51 21.81 -37.64 -0.75
C PRO A 51 21.24 -37.25 -2.13
N PHE A 52 22.10 -36.89 -3.05
CA PHE A 52 21.76 -36.71 -4.47
C PHE A 52 22.61 -37.64 -5.33
N THR A 53 22.04 -38.13 -6.42
CA THR A 53 22.76 -38.96 -7.40
C THR A 53 23.22 -38.05 -8.53
N MET A 54 24.52 -37.98 -8.80
CA MET A 54 25.07 -37.22 -9.93
C MET A 54 25.86 -38.15 -10.85
N ALA A 55 25.53 -38.13 -12.14
CA ALA A 55 26.34 -38.71 -13.20
C ALA A 55 27.41 -37.72 -13.69
N LEU A 56 28.39 -38.23 -14.45
CA LEU A 56 29.41 -37.39 -15.05
C LEU A 56 28.77 -36.45 -16.08
N GLY A 57 28.84 -35.14 -15.80
CA GLY A 57 28.26 -34.10 -16.66
C GLY A 57 26.94 -33.51 -16.14
N ASP A 58 26.39 -34.06 -15.05
CA ASP A 58 25.19 -33.47 -14.41
C ASP A 58 25.52 -32.14 -13.72
N THR A 59 24.52 -31.26 -13.69
CA THR A 59 24.55 -29.98 -12.97
C THR A 59 23.53 -30.03 -11.84
N GLN A 60 23.89 -29.51 -10.67
CA GLN A 60 23.00 -29.39 -9.53
C GLN A 60 22.99 -27.94 -9.04
N ASP A 61 21.79 -27.41 -8.82
CA ASP A 61 21.60 -26.11 -8.19
C ASP A 61 21.66 -26.26 -6.68
N VAL A 62 22.48 -25.40 -6.05
CA VAL A 62 22.65 -25.33 -4.59
C VAL A 62 22.20 -23.96 -4.14
N VAL A 63 21.17 -23.92 -3.30
CA VAL A 63 20.66 -22.69 -2.71
C VAL A 63 21.09 -22.63 -1.24
N ILE A 64 21.67 -21.50 -0.84
CA ILE A 64 22.14 -21.27 0.53
C ILE A 64 21.45 -20.01 1.05
N GLY A 65 20.71 -20.15 2.15
CA GLY A 65 20.12 -19.04 2.89
C GLY A 65 20.92 -18.75 4.16
N LEU A 66 21.20 -17.47 4.42
CA LEU A 66 21.68 -17.00 5.71
C LEU A 66 20.60 -16.12 6.33
N ILE A 67 19.97 -16.61 7.39
CA ILE A 67 18.88 -15.89 8.07
C ILE A 67 19.38 -15.46 9.43
N GLY A 68 19.16 -14.19 9.75
CA GLY A 68 19.45 -13.61 11.06
C GLY A 68 18.17 -13.15 11.73
N GLY A 69 18.16 -13.19 13.07
CA GLY A 69 17.10 -12.61 13.89
C GLY A 69 17.71 -11.99 15.14
N MET A 70 17.27 -10.78 15.48
CA MET A 70 17.72 -10.05 16.66
C MET A 70 16.49 -9.67 17.50
N GLY A 71 16.39 -10.30 18.66
CA GLY A 71 15.42 -9.98 19.70
C GLY A 71 16.07 -9.25 20.88
N GLY A 72 15.28 -9.01 21.93
CA GLY A 72 15.77 -8.42 23.18
C GLY A 72 16.71 -9.31 24.00
N ASP A 73 16.68 -10.63 23.74
CA ASP A 73 17.54 -11.63 24.35
C ASP A 73 17.84 -12.79 23.37
N ASN A 74 18.55 -13.82 23.83
CA ASN A 74 18.92 -14.96 23.01
C ASN A 74 17.71 -15.81 22.57
N LEU A 75 16.66 -15.93 23.39
CA LEU A 75 15.49 -16.76 23.07
C LEU A 75 14.56 -16.07 22.08
N SER A 76 14.26 -14.79 22.32
CA SER A 76 13.53 -13.94 21.38
C SER A 76 14.27 -13.78 20.05
N SER A 77 15.61 -13.77 20.04
CA SER A 77 16.39 -13.80 18.80
C SER A 77 16.15 -15.07 17.97
N VAL A 78 16.02 -16.24 18.63
CA VAL A 78 15.64 -17.49 17.95
C VAL A 78 14.23 -17.38 17.39
N THR A 79 13.28 -16.78 18.10
CA THR A 79 11.92 -16.60 17.58
C THR A 79 11.87 -15.64 16.38
N VAL A 80 12.62 -14.52 16.43
CA VAL A 80 12.75 -13.60 15.28
C VAL A 80 13.39 -14.32 14.08
N LEU A 81 14.42 -15.16 14.32
CA LEU A 81 15.08 -15.93 13.27
C LEU A 81 14.09 -16.90 12.62
N LYS A 82 13.33 -17.67 13.41
CA LYS A 82 12.29 -18.58 12.92
C LYS A 82 11.19 -17.85 12.16
N TYR A 83 10.81 -16.66 12.61
CA TYR A 83 9.84 -15.84 11.90
C TYR A 83 10.38 -15.39 10.53
N ASN A 84 11.63 -14.91 10.45
CA ASN A 84 12.27 -14.53 9.19
C ASN A 84 12.46 -15.72 8.25
N ASP A 85 12.70 -16.92 8.79
CA ASP A 85 12.83 -18.16 8.03
C ASP A 85 11.57 -18.50 7.22
N VAL A 86 10.37 -18.21 7.75
CA VAL A 86 9.11 -18.41 7.00
C VAL A 86 9.10 -17.60 5.69
N PHE A 87 9.65 -16.38 5.68
CA PHE A 87 9.73 -15.57 4.46
C PHE A 87 10.78 -16.11 3.48
N ALA A 88 11.91 -16.58 3.99
CA ALA A 88 12.95 -17.19 3.16
C ALA A 88 12.48 -18.50 2.53
N GLN A 89 11.77 -19.33 3.30
CA GLN A 89 11.16 -20.57 2.83
C GLN A 89 10.08 -20.27 1.78
N PHE A 90 9.22 -19.28 2.02
CA PHE A 90 8.24 -18.83 1.03
C PHE A 90 8.90 -18.38 -0.28
N ALA A 91 10.02 -17.64 -0.21
CA ALA A 91 10.76 -17.24 -1.40
C ALA A 91 11.33 -18.44 -2.15
N TYR A 92 11.90 -19.42 -1.42
CA TYR A 92 12.44 -20.64 -2.01
C TYR A 92 11.34 -21.50 -2.67
N ASP A 93 10.22 -21.72 -1.98
CA ASP A 93 9.08 -22.50 -2.47
C ASP A 93 8.42 -21.87 -3.71
N ASN A 94 8.63 -20.56 -3.92
CA ASN A 94 8.15 -19.81 -5.08
C ASN A 94 9.24 -19.53 -6.13
N ASP A 95 10.35 -20.27 -6.14
CA ASP A 95 11.47 -20.10 -7.09
C ASP A 95 12.01 -18.66 -7.14
N PHE A 96 11.99 -17.95 -6.00
CA PHE A 96 12.32 -16.53 -5.86
C PHE A 96 11.45 -15.58 -6.70
N SER A 97 10.34 -16.07 -7.24
CA SER A 97 9.31 -15.29 -7.92
C SER A 97 8.33 -14.72 -6.91
N LEU A 98 8.77 -13.65 -6.23
CA LEU A 98 7.97 -12.98 -5.21
C LEU A 98 6.93 -12.03 -5.82
N PRO A 99 5.79 -11.81 -5.13
CA PRO A 99 4.84 -10.79 -5.52
C PRO A 99 5.49 -9.40 -5.45
N THR A 100 5.18 -8.54 -6.42
CA THR A 100 5.67 -7.17 -6.45
C THR A 100 4.64 -6.22 -5.86
N PRO A 101 5.06 -5.22 -5.05
CA PRO A 101 4.15 -4.18 -4.61
C PRO A 101 3.50 -3.42 -5.77
N PRO A 102 2.35 -2.75 -5.54
CA PRO A 102 1.72 -1.91 -6.54
C PRO A 102 2.66 -0.83 -7.09
N THR A 103 2.43 -0.38 -8.32
CA THR A 103 3.16 0.75 -8.89
C THR A 103 2.85 2.01 -8.06
N PRO A 104 3.86 2.78 -7.62
CA PRO A 104 3.63 4.01 -6.88
C PRO A 104 2.75 5.00 -7.67
N PRO A 105 1.80 5.68 -7.03
CA PRO A 105 0.96 6.66 -7.71
C PRO A 105 1.78 7.87 -8.17
N VAL A 106 1.39 8.48 -9.29
CA VAL A 106 1.96 9.75 -9.74
C VAL A 106 1.12 10.87 -9.14
N VAL A 107 1.76 11.75 -8.37
CA VAL A 107 1.07 12.78 -7.59
C VAL A 107 1.49 14.17 -8.06
N SER A 108 0.52 14.99 -8.42
CA SER A 108 0.64 16.44 -8.59
C SER A 108 0.19 17.16 -7.31
N ALA A 109 0.70 18.36 -7.07
CA ALA A 109 0.33 19.16 -5.92
C ALA A 109 0.12 20.62 -6.29
N PHE A 110 -0.86 21.23 -5.63
CA PHE A 110 -1.17 22.65 -5.75
C PHE A 110 -0.83 23.39 -4.45
N GLU A 111 -0.20 24.56 -4.62
CA GLU A 111 0.20 25.47 -3.54
C GLU A 111 -0.85 26.56 -3.35
N GLY A 112 -1.81 26.33 -2.46
CA GLY A 112 -2.86 27.29 -2.11
C GLY A 112 -2.47 28.23 -0.97
N ASP A 113 -3.31 29.25 -0.73
CA ASP A 113 -3.17 30.15 0.41
C ASP A 113 -3.67 29.46 1.70
N GLY A 114 -2.74 28.94 2.50
CA GLY A 114 -3.06 28.22 3.74
C GLY A 114 -3.62 26.81 3.53
N TYR A 115 -3.53 26.25 2.32
CA TYR A 115 -3.93 24.88 2.01
C TYR A 115 -3.07 24.27 0.91
N ILE A 116 -3.08 22.94 0.84
CA ILE A 116 -2.36 22.14 -0.16
C ILE A 116 -3.33 21.13 -0.74
N THR A 117 -3.40 21.04 -2.06
CA THR A 117 -4.13 19.96 -2.73
C THR A 117 -3.12 18.96 -3.24
N LEU A 118 -3.31 17.68 -2.94
CA LEU A 118 -2.59 16.58 -3.56
C LEU A 118 -3.56 15.84 -4.48
N ASN A 119 -3.16 15.62 -5.73
CA ASN A 119 -3.97 15.01 -6.77
C ASN A 119 -3.18 13.89 -7.45
N TRP A 120 -3.77 12.70 -7.53
CA TRP A 120 -3.28 11.58 -8.33
C TRP A 120 -4.38 10.93 -9.17
N ALA A 121 -5.48 11.67 -9.37
CA ALA A 121 -6.56 11.32 -10.29
C ALA A 121 -6.17 11.63 -11.75
N GLU A 122 -5.30 12.63 -11.94
CA GLU A 122 -4.87 13.06 -13.26
C GLU A 122 -3.95 12.02 -13.90
N THR A 123 -4.24 11.69 -15.16
CA THR A 123 -3.54 10.68 -15.98
C THR A 123 -4.04 9.25 -15.78
N ALA A 124 -4.10 8.47 -16.88
CA ALA A 124 -4.24 7.01 -16.87
C ALA A 124 -3.14 6.24 -16.09
N ALA A 125 -2.31 6.94 -15.31
CA ALA A 125 -1.29 6.38 -14.43
C ALA A 125 -1.91 5.64 -13.24
N PHE A 126 -3.05 6.11 -12.68
CA PHE A 126 -3.71 5.40 -11.58
C PHE A 126 -4.18 4.00 -12.00
N ASN A 127 -4.58 3.80 -13.27
CA ASN A 127 -4.91 2.45 -13.78
C ASN A 127 -3.73 1.48 -13.62
N LYS A 128 -2.49 1.93 -13.83
CA LYS A 128 -1.30 1.09 -13.63
C LYS A 128 -1.06 0.69 -12.17
N THR A 129 -1.66 1.41 -11.23
CA THR A 129 -1.60 1.12 -9.80
C THR A 129 -2.79 0.25 -9.38
N GLU A 130 -3.99 0.55 -9.88
CA GLU A 130 -5.25 -0.01 -9.38
C GLU A 130 -5.71 -1.28 -10.10
N THR A 131 -5.38 -1.46 -11.39
CA THR A 131 -5.85 -2.64 -12.15
C THR A 131 -4.85 -3.80 -12.13
N VAL A 132 -3.64 -3.58 -11.63
CA VAL A 132 -2.58 -4.59 -11.67
C VAL A 132 -2.75 -5.56 -10.50
N VAL A 133 -3.11 -6.80 -10.82
CA VAL A 133 -3.11 -7.91 -9.87
C VAL A 133 -1.84 -8.73 -10.07
N ASN A 134 -0.99 -8.80 -9.04
CA ASN A 134 0.25 -9.56 -9.09
C ASN A 134 0.17 -10.75 -8.13
N LYS A 135 0.18 -11.98 -8.67
CA LYS A 135 0.13 -13.22 -7.87
C LYS A 135 -0.98 -13.23 -6.80
N GLY A 136 -2.17 -12.73 -7.17
CA GLY A 136 -3.34 -12.66 -6.29
C GLY A 136 -3.45 -11.41 -5.41
N PHE A 137 -2.40 -10.58 -5.32
CA PHE A 137 -2.46 -9.30 -4.64
C PHE A 137 -3.21 -8.29 -5.51
N ALA A 138 -4.42 -7.94 -5.09
CA ALA A 138 -5.25 -6.92 -5.73
C ALA A 138 -5.07 -5.58 -5.01
N PHE A 139 -5.19 -4.48 -5.74
CA PHE A 139 -5.15 -3.15 -5.15
C PHE A 139 -6.29 -2.98 -4.13
N GLU A 140 -5.95 -2.45 -2.96
CA GLU A 140 -6.89 -2.26 -1.86
C GLU A 140 -7.03 -0.79 -1.47
N GLY A 141 -6.00 0.03 -1.63
CA GLY A 141 -6.15 1.44 -1.29
C GLY A 141 -4.89 2.31 -1.32
N TYR A 142 -5.04 3.53 -0.84
CA TYR A 142 -3.98 4.53 -0.71
C TYR A 142 -3.78 4.98 0.74
N LYS A 143 -2.55 5.35 1.10
CA LYS A 143 -2.22 6.04 2.35
C LYS A 143 -1.51 7.34 2.05
N VAL A 144 -1.90 8.40 2.76
CA VAL A 144 -1.33 9.73 2.67
C VAL A 144 -0.71 10.11 4.00
N TYR A 145 0.59 10.38 3.99
CA TYR A 145 1.38 10.73 5.15
C TYR A 145 1.89 12.16 5.06
N GLN A 146 1.94 12.85 6.20
CA GLN A 146 2.74 14.06 6.36
C GLN A 146 4.12 13.68 6.90
N LEU A 147 5.15 14.07 6.18
CA LEU A 147 6.54 13.74 6.50
C LEU A 147 7.24 14.93 7.19
N PRO A 148 8.10 14.68 8.20
CA PRO A 148 8.86 15.75 8.85
C PRO A 148 9.97 16.32 7.97
N ASN A 149 10.45 15.55 6.98
CA ASN A 149 11.48 15.96 6.02
C ASN A 149 11.29 15.22 4.68
N PRO A 150 11.92 15.66 3.58
CA PRO A 150 11.71 15.06 2.24
C PRO A 150 12.14 13.59 2.11
N LEU A 151 13.00 13.10 3.02
CA LEU A 151 13.56 11.75 2.98
C LEU A 151 12.97 10.83 4.05
N ALA A 152 12.06 11.35 4.87
CA ALA A 152 11.47 10.59 5.95
C ALA A 152 10.67 9.40 5.42
N SER A 153 10.60 8.37 6.26
CA SER A 153 9.75 7.21 6.08
C SER A 153 8.33 7.47 6.59
N GLY A 154 7.35 6.67 6.14
CA GLY A 154 5.98 6.74 6.65
C GLY A 154 5.88 6.53 8.16
N SER A 155 6.78 5.73 8.76
CA SER A 155 6.86 5.51 10.21
C SER A 155 7.30 6.74 11.01
N GLU A 156 8.00 7.69 10.40
CA GLU A 156 8.39 8.96 11.02
C GLU A 156 7.36 10.06 10.74
N GLY A 157 6.41 9.80 9.84
CA GLY A 157 5.34 10.71 9.46
C GLY A 157 4.04 10.49 10.24
N ALA A 158 3.10 11.40 10.04
CA ALA A 158 1.72 11.27 10.52
C ALA A 158 0.80 10.84 9.38
N LEU A 159 -0.01 9.81 9.59
CA LEU A 159 -1.06 9.43 8.65
C LEU A 159 -2.16 10.51 8.65
N ILE A 160 -2.43 11.09 7.48
CA ILE A 160 -3.44 12.15 7.30
C ILE A 160 -4.74 11.55 6.78
N ALA A 161 -4.63 10.66 5.79
CA ALA A 161 -5.76 10.04 5.15
C ALA A 161 -5.40 8.62 4.71
N GLN A 162 -6.36 7.72 4.82
CA GLN A 162 -6.31 6.39 4.24
C GLN A 162 -7.60 6.19 3.44
N TYR A 163 -7.44 5.70 2.21
CA TYR A 163 -8.53 5.35 1.32
C TYR A 163 -8.46 3.86 1.05
N ASP A 164 -9.61 3.23 0.92
CA ASP A 164 -9.76 1.81 0.71
C ASP A 164 -10.93 1.50 -0.22
N VAL A 165 -10.82 0.42 -0.98
CA VAL A 165 -11.89 -0.05 -1.87
C VAL A 165 -13.08 -0.46 -1.00
N ALA A 166 -14.29 -0.04 -1.40
CA ALA A 166 -15.51 -0.38 -0.68
C ALA A 166 -15.90 -1.85 -0.94
N ASN A 167 -15.25 -2.78 -0.24
CA ASN A 167 -15.39 -4.23 -0.41
C ASN A 167 -15.62 -4.99 0.93
N GLY A 168 -15.70 -4.27 2.06
CA GLY A 168 -15.87 -4.84 3.39
C GLY A 168 -14.56 -5.21 4.12
N VAL A 169 -13.39 -4.99 3.51
CA VAL A 169 -12.08 -5.28 4.11
C VAL A 169 -11.58 -4.06 4.91
N MET A 170 -12.13 -3.89 6.10
CA MET A 170 -11.81 -2.72 6.94
C MET A 170 -10.46 -2.82 7.67
N VAL A 171 -10.02 -4.00 8.07
CA VAL A 171 -8.78 -4.16 8.85
C VAL A 171 -7.97 -5.33 8.31
N ILE A 172 -6.77 -5.02 7.83
CA ILE A 172 -5.79 -6.04 7.43
C ILE A 172 -4.82 -6.21 8.58
N THR A 173 -4.87 -7.36 9.24
CA THR A 173 -3.91 -7.74 10.28
C THR A 173 -2.76 -8.54 9.70
N GLU A 174 -1.53 -8.17 10.07
CA GLU A 174 -0.34 -8.94 9.73
C GLU A 174 0.36 -9.45 10.98
N LYS A 175 0.99 -10.60 10.86
CA LYS A 175 1.87 -11.12 11.91
C LYS A 175 3.10 -10.23 11.94
N ALA A 176 3.49 -9.78 13.13
CA ALA A 176 4.70 -9.02 13.35
C ALA A 176 5.34 -9.52 14.64
N VAL A 177 6.65 -9.74 14.61
CA VAL A 177 7.39 -10.07 15.83
C VAL A 177 7.57 -8.80 16.65
N ASP A 178 7.17 -8.86 17.90
CA ASP A 178 7.57 -7.86 18.89
C ASP A 178 9.02 -8.15 19.32
N PRO A 179 10.00 -7.27 19.00
CA PRO A 179 11.40 -7.52 19.32
C PRO A 179 11.65 -7.60 20.83
N ALA A 180 10.81 -6.96 21.65
CA ALA A 180 10.99 -6.92 23.10
C ALA A 180 10.59 -8.24 23.77
N THR A 181 9.52 -8.87 23.30
CA THR A 181 8.98 -10.11 23.88
C THR A 181 9.32 -11.35 23.06
N GLY A 182 9.75 -11.17 21.82
CA GLY A 182 9.94 -12.25 20.85
C GLY A 182 8.64 -12.91 20.40
N LEU A 183 7.47 -12.41 20.80
CA LEU A 183 6.18 -12.99 20.44
C LEU A 183 5.76 -12.51 19.05
N VAL A 184 5.23 -13.42 18.25
CA VAL A 184 4.56 -13.10 16.98
C VAL A 184 3.14 -12.64 17.31
N LEU A 185 2.86 -11.35 17.14
CA LEU A 185 1.57 -10.74 17.40
C LEU A 185 0.89 -10.36 16.08
N GLU A 186 -0.42 -10.52 15.99
CA GLU A 186 -1.17 -9.89 14.89
C GLU A 186 -1.36 -8.41 15.18
N LYS A 187 -0.82 -7.55 14.30
CA LYS A 187 -0.99 -6.10 14.37
C LYS A 187 -1.80 -5.62 13.16
N PRO A 188 -2.69 -4.64 13.32
CA PRO A 188 -3.35 -4.01 12.18
C PRO A 188 -2.30 -3.26 11.34
N ALA A 189 -2.07 -3.73 10.12
CA ALA A 189 -1.15 -3.10 9.15
C ALA A 189 -1.87 -2.01 8.35
N HIS A 190 -3.17 -2.22 8.07
CA HIS A 190 -4.03 -1.27 7.37
C HIS A 190 -5.38 -1.18 8.10
N VAL A 191 -5.84 0.04 8.36
CA VAL A 191 -7.16 0.31 8.94
C VAL A 191 -7.93 1.20 7.97
N GLY A 192 -8.66 0.54 7.09
CA GLY A 192 -9.55 1.14 6.11
C GLY A 192 -10.83 1.67 6.73
N SER A 193 -11.54 2.48 5.95
CA SER A 193 -12.80 3.12 6.34
C SER A 193 -14.01 2.62 5.54
N ASP A 194 -13.76 1.77 4.55
CA ASP A 194 -14.67 1.16 3.56
C ASP A 194 -15.49 2.19 2.77
N ASN A 195 -15.01 3.43 2.71
CA ASN A 195 -15.76 4.53 2.09
C ASN A 195 -15.55 4.59 0.57
N GLY A 196 -14.52 3.93 0.03
CA GLY A 196 -14.15 4.01 -1.37
C GLY A 196 -12.86 4.81 -1.62
N ILE A 197 -12.36 4.70 -2.85
CA ILE A 197 -11.08 5.28 -3.26
C ILE A 197 -11.26 6.74 -3.65
N SER A 198 -10.70 7.67 -2.88
CA SER A 198 -10.46 9.03 -3.35
C SER A 198 -9.05 9.18 -3.91
N ARG A 199 -8.92 10.00 -4.95
CA ARG A 199 -7.63 10.32 -5.60
C ARG A 199 -7.21 11.78 -5.45
N VAL A 200 -7.98 12.54 -4.68
CA VAL A 200 -7.72 13.94 -4.37
C VAL A 200 -7.89 14.16 -2.88
N VAL A 201 -6.97 14.92 -2.29
CA VAL A 201 -7.03 15.33 -0.89
C VAL A 201 -6.64 16.80 -0.76
N VAL A 202 -7.49 17.57 -0.08
CA VAL A 202 -7.21 18.96 0.27
C VAL A 202 -6.83 19.01 1.74
N ILE A 203 -5.63 19.50 2.02
CA ILE A 203 -5.03 19.52 3.35
C ILE A 203 -4.96 20.98 3.81
N LYS A 204 -5.62 21.28 4.94
CA LYS A 204 -5.66 22.63 5.54
C LYS A 204 -4.92 22.71 6.88
N THR A 205 -4.46 21.56 7.40
CA THR A 205 -3.87 21.45 8.74
C THR A 205 -2.57 20.65 8.68
N ASP A 206 -1.56 21.13 9.38
CA ASP A 206 -0.31 20.42 9.68
C ASP A 206 -0.60 19.40 10.80
N ALA A 207 -0.71 18.13 10.43
CA ALA A 207 -0.92 16.99 11.32
C ALA A 207 0.26 16.72 12.27
N LEU A 208 1.50 17.11 11.89
CA LEU A 208 2.67 16.94 12.77
C LEU A 208 2.67 17.95 13.92
N ARG A 209 2.12 19.15 13.69
CA ARG A 209 2.11 20.25 14.68
C ARG A 209 0.73 20.58 15.23
N ASN A 210 -0.33 19.97 14.70
CA ASN A 210 -1.74 20.28 14.99
C ASN A 210 -2.06 21.77 14.86
N ARG A 211 -1.66 22.37 13.73
CA ARG A 211 -1.89 23.80 13.45
C ARG A 211 -2.33 23.99 12.00
N PRO A 212 -3.07 25.06 11.67
CA PRO A 212 -3.34 25.40 10.28
C PRO A 212 -2.04 25.51 9.47
N ILE A 213 -2.12 25.15 8.20
CA ILE A 213 -1.00 25.35 7.27
C ILE A 213 -0.70 26.85 7.13
N THR A 214 0.58 27.19 7.10
CA THR A 214 1.06 28.56 6.94
C THR A 214 1.89 28.67 5.67
N ASN A 215 1.73 29.76 4.94
CA ASN A 215 2.50 30.02 3.74
C ASN A 215 4.00 30.18 4.01
N ASP A 216 4.78 30.07 2.94
CA ASP A 216 6.23 30.24 2.91
C ASP A 216 7.01 29.21 3.75
N ARG A 217 6.38 28.07 4.06
CA ARG A 217 7.01 26.94 4.74
C ARG A 217 6.88 25.67 3.90
N PRO A 218 7.97 24.91 3.73
CA PRO A 218 7.89 23.64 3.02
C PRO A 218 7.17 22.60 3.88
N TYR A 219 6.23 21.90 3.26
CA TYR A 219 5.57 20.71 3.79
C TYR A 219 5.90 19.53 2.88
N HIS A 220 6.09 18.36 3.49
CA HIS A 220 6.44 17.14 2.78
C HIS A 220 5.33 16.12 2.95
N TYR A 221 4.90 15.52 1.85
CA TYR A 221 3.87 14.50 1.82
C TYR A 221 4.36 13.25 1.13
N GLY A 222 3.83 12.12 1.58
CA GLY A 222 4.13 10.81 1.06
C GLY A 222 2.85 10.07 0.73
N ILE A 223 2.71 9.60 -0.50
CA ILE A 223 1.56 8.81 -0.93
C ILE A 223 2.04 7.42 -1.31
N SER A 224 1.42 6.39 -0.75
CA SER A 224 1.66 4.99 -1.10
C SER A 224 0.35 4.30 -1.45
N ALA A 225 0.45 3.28 -2.30
CA ALA A 225 -0.63 2.36 -2.60
C ALA A 225 -0.39 1.04 -1.87
N TYR A 226 -1.44 0.34 -1.46
CA TYR A 226 -1.32 -1.00 -0.89
C TYR A 226 -2.24 -1.99 -1.59
N SER A 227 -1.76 -3.22 -1.68
CA SER A 227 -2.52 -4.36 -2.17
C SER A 227 -2.80 -5.35 -1.05
N TYR A 228 -3.88 -6.11 -1.22
CA TYR A 228 -4.35 -7.11 -0.29
C TYR A 228 -4.47 -8.47 -1.02
N LEU A 229 -4.12 -9.53 -0.28
CA LEU A 229 -4.31 -10.91 -0.70
C LEU A 229 -5.42 -11.53 0.15
N PRO A 230 -6.63 -11.74 -0.41
CA PRO A 230 -7.75 -12.34 0.31
C PRO A 230 -7.51 -13.80 0.71
N ASP A 231 -6.88 -14.57 -0.18
CA ASP A 231 -6.54 -15.97 0.06
C ASP A 231 -5.06 -16.08 0.46
N ASN A 232 -4.80 -16.10 1.77
CA ASN A 232 -3.46 -16.01 2.33
C ASN A 232 -2.99 -17.32 3.00
N GLU A 233 -3.62 -18.47 2.70
CA GLU A 233 -3.37 -19.75 3.38
C GLU A 233 -1.89 -20.18 3.32
N PHE A 234 -1.16 -19.76 2.27
CA PHE A 234 0.26 -20.09 2.04
C PHE A 234 1.20 -18.88 2.02
N SER A 235 0.70 -17.66 2.29
CA SER A 235 1.51 -16.44 2.25
C SER A 235 1.86 -15.95 3.66
N PRO A 236 3.14 -15.63 3.96
CA PRO A 236 3.52 -15.08 5.26
C PRO A 236 3.04 -13.64 5.48
N PHE A 237 2.64 -12.93 4.43
CA PHE A 237 2.12 -11.56 4.47
C PHE A 237 0.77 -11.47 3.76
N LYS A 238 -0.09 -10.56 4.23
CA LYS A 238 -1.45 -10.36 3.70
C LYS A 238 -1.54 -9.13 2.81
N SER A 239 -0.57 -8.23 2.90
CA SER A 239 -0.55 -6.98 2.15
C SER A 239 0.85 -6.62 1.67
N LEU A 240 0.90 -5.79 0.64
CA LEU A 240 2.13 -5.18 0.14
C LEU A 240 1.90 -3.69 -0.06
N GLU A 241 2.79 -2.86 0.49
CA GLU A 241 2.75 -1.40 0.31
C GLU A 241 3.80 -0.97 -0.71
N SER A 242 3.42 -0.13 -1.67
CA SER A 242 4.31 0.43 -2.68
C SER A 242 5.37 1.33 -2.05
N SER A 243 6.44 1.59 -2.79
CA SER A 243 7.30 2.71 -2.41
C SER A 243 6.50 4.02 -2.42
N MET A 244 6.84 4.91 -1.50
CA MET A 244 6.14 6.16 -1.30
C MET A 244 6.57 7.21 -2.33
N THR A 245 5.60 7.76 -3.07
CA THR A 245 5.78 8.97 -3.87
C THR A 245 5.84 10.17 -2.96
N ARG A 246 6.97 10.86 -2.96
CA ARG A 246 7.24 12.01 -2.08
C ARG A 246 7.05 13.31 -2.84
N VAL A 247 6.28 14.21 -2.26
CA VAL A 247 6.00 15.53 -2.82
C VAL A 247 6.32 16.59 -1.77
N SER A 248 7.06 17.62 -2.17
CA SER A 248 7.38 18.78 -1.32
C SER A 248 6.69 20.00 -1.88
N VAL A 249 5.94 20.69 -1.03
CA VAL A 249 5.03 21.75 -1.43
C VAL A 249 5.21 22.93 -0.49
N THR A 250 5.29 24.15 -1.03
CA THR A 250 5.36 25.37 -0.22
C THR A 250 4.13 26.21 -0.50
N PRO A 251 3.11 26.18 0.38
CA PRO A 251 1.92 27.02 0.25
C PRO A 251 2.32 28.48 0.11
N LYS A 252 1.66 29.18 -0.80
CA LYS A 252 1.97 30.56 -1.11
C LYS A 252 0.71 31.30 -1.53
N LEU A 253 0.79 32.62 -1.43
CA LEU A 253 -0.17 33.47 -2.11
C LEU A 253 0.01 33.34 -3.63
N PRO A 254 -1.04 33.63 -4.42
CA PRO A 254 -0.93 33.69 -5.87
C PRO A 254 0.23 34.59 -6.30
N ASP A 255 0.96 34.18 -7.33
CA ASP A 255 2.10 34.95 -7.82
C ASP A 255 1.67 36.38 -8.21
N PRO A 256 2.48 37.43 -7.95
CA PRO A 256 2.11 38.80 -8.29
C PRO A 256 1.68 38.94 -9.76
N GLY A 257 0.46 39.43 -9.97
CA GLY A 257 -0.14 39.57 -11.32
C GLY A 257 -1.04 38.39 -11.73
N LYS A 258 -1.08 37.31 -10.96
CA LYS A 258 -2.12 36.28 -11.02
C LYS A 258 -3.09 36.49 -9.86
N ALA A 259 -4.37 36.61 -10.18
CA ALA A 259 -5.45 36.51 -9.22
C ALA A 259 -6.32 35.35 -9.66
N TYR A 260 -6.51 34.38 -8.76
CA TYR A 260 -7.49 33.32 -9.01
C TYR A 260 -8.88 33.90 -8.78
N THR A 261 -9.79 33.61 -9.70
CA THR A 261 -11.21 34.01 -9.60
C THR A 261 -12.04 33.01 -8.80
N VAL A 262 -11.45 31.86 -8.48
CA VAL A 262 -12.05 30.74 -7.75
C VAL A 262 -11.04 30.21 -6.73
N ASP A 263 -11.54 29.74 -5.60
CA ASP A 263 -10.77 29.09 -4.55
C ASP A 263 -10.94 27.57 -4.60
N SER A 264 -9.97 26.83 -4.05
CA SER A 264 -10.11 25.38 -3.91
C SER A 264 -11.25 25.02 -2.94
N GLY A 265 -12.13 24.12 -3.39
CA GLY A 265 -13.37 23.76 -2.72
C GLY A 265 -14.57 24.59 -3.16
N ASP A 266 -14.39 25.64 -3.98
CA ASP A 266 -15.51 26.28 -4.66
C ASP A 266 -16.16 25.27 -5.60
N TYR A 267 -17.48 25.31 -5.67
CA TYR A 267 -18.22 24.46 -6.57
C TYR A 267 -19.21 25.24 -7.41
N ILE A 268 -19.46 24.71 -8.60
CA ILE A 268 -20.42 25.23 -9.56
C ILE A 268 -21.36 24.08 -9.92
N ASP A 269 -22.65 24.26 -9.63
CA ASP A 269 -23.68 23.33 -10.10
C ASP A 269 -23.88 23.52 -11.60
N MET A 270 -23.86 22.42 -12.36
CA MET A 270 -24.03 22.44 -13.81
C MET A 270 -25.50 22.67 -14.17
N THR A 271 -25.73 23.37 -15.28
CA THR A 271 -27.08 23.62 -15.78
C THR A 271 -27.51 22.54 -16.78
N HIS A 272 -28.68 21.93 -16.54
CA HIS A 272 -29.27 21.02 -17.51
C HIS A 272 -29.90 21.82 -18.65
N THR A 273 -29.32 21.72 -19.85
CA THR A 273 -29.75 22.46 -21.05
C THR A 273 -30.57 21.62 -22.01
N ALA A 274 -30.33 20.31 -22.10
CA ALA A 274 -31.06 19.40 -22.99
C ALA A 274 -30.93 17.93 -22.53
N GLY A 275 -31.98 17.13 -22.80
CA GLY A 275 -32.02 15.70 -22.48
C GLY A 275 -33.23 15.30 -21.66
N THR A 276 -33.42 13.99 -21.47
CA THR A 276 -34.45 13.41 -20.59
C THR A 276 -33.88 12.95 -19.24
N SER A 277 -32.60 13.23 -18.99
CA SER A 277 -31.92 12.82 -17.76
C SER A 277 -32.25 13.79 -16.62
N ASP A 278 -32.58 13.24 -15.45
CA ASP A 278 -32.78 13.99 -14.21
C ASP A 278 -31.50 14.02 -13.33
N GLY A 279 -30.37 13.54 -13.88
CA GLY A 279 -29.09 13.54 -13.20
C GLY A 279 -28.59 14.96 -12.88
N GLN A 280 -27.92 15.11 -11.74
CA GLN A 280 -27.35 16.37 -11.29
C GLN A 280 -25.82 16.30 -11.36
N ALA A 281 -25.20 17.33 -11.89
CA ALA A 281 -23.75 17.43 -11.98
C ALA A 281 -23.23 18.69 -11.29
N ARG A 282 -22.09 18.57 -10.63
CA ARG A 282 -21.38 19.64 -9.94
C ARG A 282 -19.90 19.53 -10.25
N ILE A 283 -19.28 20.67 -10.50
CA ILE A 283 -17.83 20.76 -10.63
C ILE A 283 -17.29 21.40 -9.36
N GLU A 284 -16.26 20.81 -8.75
CA GLU A 284 -15.55 21.37 -7.60
C GLU A 284 -14.10 21.69 -7.98
N VAL A 285 -13.64 22.90 -7.67
CA VAL A 285 -12.30 23.36 -8.00
C VAL A 285 -11.29 22.76 -7.02
N ILE A 286 -10.27 22.09 -7.53
CA ILE A 286 -9.21 21.49 -6.70
C ILE A 286 -7.87 22.20 -6.87
N ASP A 287 -7.59 22.68 -8.08
CA ASP A 287 -6.39 23.46 -8.43
C ASP A 287 -6.82 24.66 -9.30
N PRO A 288 -7.02 25.84 -8.70
CA PRO A 288 -7.30 27.09 -9.42
C PRO A 288 -6.23 27.51 -10.44
N GLY A 289 -4.99 27.04 -10.30
CA GLY A 289 -3.86 27.40 -11.14
C GLY A 289 -3.88 26.79 -12.54
N VAL A 290 -4.60 25.67 -12.71
CA VAL A 290 -4.73 24.96 -13.99
C VAL A 290 -6.14 25.05 -14.58
N VAL A 291 -7.09 25.73 -13.90
CA VAL A 291 -8.44 25.94 -14.44
C VAL A 291 -8.35 26.73 -15.75
N THR A 292 -8.82 26.10 -16.82
CA THR A 292 -8.74 26.61 -18.20
C THR A 292 -9.80 27.67 -18.51
N GLY A 293 -10.87 27.75 -17.72
CA GLY A 293 -12.04 28.58 -18.02
C GLY A 293 -12.89 28.07 -19.18
N HIS A 294 -12.66 26.84 -19.63
CA HIS A 294 -13.41 26.20 -20.70
C HIS A 294 -14.83 25.82 -20.26
N THR A 295 -15.70 25.62 -21.24
CA THR A 295 -17.04 25.06 -21.03
C THR A 295 -16.99 23.54 -21.16
N TYR A 296 -17.44 22.83 -20.11
CA TYR A 296 -17.52 21.38 -20.09
C TYR A 296 -18.98 20.92 -20.20
N GLU A 297 -19.18 19.82 -20.92
CA GLU A 297 -20.47 19.17 -21.10
C GLU A 297 -20.41 17.75 -20.51
N VAL A 298 -21.39 17.41 -19.67
CA VAL A 298 -21.58 16.06 -19.14
C VAL A 298 -22.63 15.37 -19.99
N SER A 299 -22.30 14.21 -20.55
CA SER A 299 -23.23 13.37 -21.28
C SER A 299 -23.42 12.03 -20.57
N PHE A 300 -24.60 11.44 -20.71
CA PHE A 300 -24.93 10.13 -20.14
C PHE A 300 -25.02 9.09 -21.25
N ALA A 301 -24.39 7.95 -21.02
CA ALA A 301 -24.47 6.77 -21.88
C ALA A 301 -24.97 5.58 -21.05
N THR A 302 -25.65 4.62 -21.69
CA THR A 302 -25.96 3.34 -21.07
C THR A 302 -25.00 2.32 -21.61
N ASP A 303 -24.29 1.63 -20.71
CA ASP A 303 -23.50 0.47 -21.10
C ASP A 303 -24.45 -0.67 -21.49
N GLU A 304 -24.45 -1.05 -22.76
CA GLU A 304 -25.31 -2.12 -23.29
C GLU A 304 -25.00 -3.50 -22.69
N ALA A 305 -23.81 -3.70 -22.12
CA ALA A 305 -23.41 -4.97 -21.51
C ALA A 305 -23.87 -5.12 -20.06
N SER A 306 -23.83 -4.05 -19.26
CA SER A 306 -24.19 -4.08 -17.83
C SER A 306 -25.54 -3.43 -17.52
N GLY A 307 -26.11 -2.66 -18.45
CA GLY A 307 -27.31 -1.83 -18.23
C GLY A 307 -27.07 -0.64 -17.30
N SER A 308 -25.81 -0.36 -16.94
CA SER A 308 -25.44 0.72 -16.04
C SER A 308 -25.44 2.06 -16.77
N ILE A 309 -25.85 3.12 -16.07
CA ILE A 309 -25.73 4.50 -16.56
C ILE A 309 -24.31 4.98 -16.28
N LEU A 310 -23.58 5.25 -17.35
CA LEU A 310 -22.25 5.87 -17.36
C LEU A 310 -22.36 7.34 -17.75
N TRP A 311 -21.38 8.13 -17.33
CA TRP A 311 -21.27 9.53 -17.71
C TRP A 311 -19.87 9.88 -18.19
N ASN A 312 -19.83 10.82 -19.14
CA ASN A 312 -18.62 11.28 -19.82
C ASN A 312 -18.54 12.81 -19.71
N VAL A 313 -17.33 13.36 -19.71
CA VAL A 313 -17.06 14.79 -19.77
C VAL A 313 -16.33 15.12 -21.05
N THR A 314 -16.92 16.02 -21.83
CA THR A 314 -16.31 16.61 -23.02
C THR A 314 -16.08 18.09 -22.79
N ASP A 315 -14.88 18.56 -23.11
CA ASP A 315 -14.61 19.98 -23.21
C ASP A 315 -15.23 20.51 -24.51
N ALA A 316 -16.32 21.28 -24.39
CA ALA A 316 -17.03 21.86 -25.53
C ALA A 316 -16.24 22.98 -26.22
N THR A 317 -15.18 23.49 -25.58
CA THR A 317 -14.32 24.55 -26.13
C THR A 317 -13.25 23.97 -27.04
N SER A 318 -12.61 22.87 -26.62
CA SER A 318 -11.59 22.18 -27.42
C SER A 318 -12.12 21.02 -28.26
N GLY A 319 -13.29 20.48 -27.94
CA GLY A 319 -13.86 19.27 -28.54
C GLY A 319 -13.22 17.98 -28.05
N SER A 320 -12.41 18.02 -26.99
CA SER A 320 -11.70 16.85 -26.46
C SER A 320 -12.54 16.13 -25.40
N GLU A 321 -12.53 14.80 -25.42
CA GLU A 321 -13.05 13.99 -24.33
C GLU A 321 -12.03 13.95 -23.19
N ILE A 322 -12.46 14.38 -22.00
CA ILE A 322 -11.59 14.52 -20.82
C ILE A 322 -11.76 13.33 -19.89
N LEU A 323 -12.99 12.87 -19.70
CA LEU A 323 -13.36 11.73 -18.85
C LEU A 323 -14.40 10.88 -19.56
N SER A 324 -14.29 9.56 -19.46
CA SER A 324 -15.25 8.61 -20.03
C SER A 324 -15.51 7.41 -19.13
N ASP A 325 -16.71 6.85 -19.26
CA ASP A 325 -17.16 5.59 -18.66
C ASP A 325 -17.17 5.57 -17.12
N TYR A 326 -17.52 6.69 -16.49
CA TYR A 326 -17.65 6.76 -15.03
C TYR A 326 -19.06 6.44 -14.55
N THR A 327 -19.18 5.77 -13.41
CA THR A 327 -20.47 5.54 -12.74
C THR A 327 -20.90 6.76 -11.93
N GLN A 328 -22.20 7.00 -11.82
CA GLN A 328 -22.75 8.06 -10.98
C GLN A 328 -22.61 7.74 -9.48
N GLY A 329 -22.38 8.78 -8.67
CA GLY A 329 -22.44 8.70 -7.21
C GLY A 329 -23.89 8.79 -6.71
N SER A 330 -24.09 8.44 -5.44
CA SER A 330 -25.38 8.65 -4.75
C SER A 330 -25.47 10.06 -4.16
N LEU A 331 -24.36 10.58 -3.63
CA LEU A 331 -24.25 11.92 -3.05
C LEU A 331 -23.02 12.65 -3.58
N PHE A 332 -23.06 13.99 -3.63
CA PHE A 332 -21.88 14.81 -3.96
C PHE A 332 -20.74 14.72 -2.93
N THR A 333 -20.98 14.07 -1.80
CA THR A 333 -19.98 13.80 -0.76
C THR A 333 -19.32 12.43 -0.92
N ASP A 334 -19.79 11.60 -1.84
CA ASP A 334 -19.20 10.29 -2.07
C ASP A 334 -17.74 10.46 -2.53
N PRO A 335 -16.81 9.61 -2.06
CA PRO A 335 -15.44 9.64 -2.54
C PRO A 335 -15.34 9.00 -3.94
N GLY A 336 -14.23 9.25 -4.63
CA GLY A 336 -13.91 8.57 -5.88
C GLY A 336 -14.44 9.18 -7.16
N PHE A 337 -15.01 10.37 -7.08
CA PHE A 337 -15.23 11.20 -8.26
C PHE A 337 -13.91 11.47 -9.00
N PRO A 338 -13.90 11.39 -10.34
CA PRO A 338 -12.71 11.68 -11.13
C PRO A 338 -12.40 13.18 -11.14
N ALA A 339 -11.13 13.50 -11.34
CA ALA A 339 -10.67 14.87 -11.48
C ALA A 339 -9.74 15.03 -12.69
N ALA A 340 -9.90 16.16 -13.39
CA ALA A 340 -9.13 16.56 -14.55
C ALA A 340 -9.15 18.09 -14.68
N ASP A 341 -8.13 18.67 -15.32
CA ASP A 341 -8.01 20.12 -15.54
C ASP A 341 -8.16 20.96 -14.26
N GLY A 342 -7.70 20.43 -13.11
CA GLY A 342 -7.84 21.09 -11.80
C GLY A 342 -9.26 21.13 -11.25
N LEU A 343 -10.16 20.32 -11.79
CA LEU A 343 -11.57 20.23 -11.44
C LEU A 343 -11.94 18.79 -11.09
N THR A 344 -12.72 18.60 -10.02
CA THR A 344 -13.39 17.32 -9.71
C THR A 344 -14.81 17.35 -10.25
N PHE A 345 -15.16 16.36 -11.05
CA PHE A 345 -16.48 16.25 -11.66
C PHE A 345 -17.34 15.28 -10.85
N LYS A 346 -18.41 15.80 -10.25
CA LYS A 346 -19.32 15.03 -9.40
C LYS A 346 -20.67 14.91 -10.08
N VAL A 347 -21.03 13.70 -10.46
CA VAL A 347 -22.32 13.41 -11.11
C VAL A 347 -23.11 12.45 -10.24
N THR A 348 -24.35 12.82 -9.95
CA THR A 348 -25.26 12.05 -9.10
C THR A 348 -26.57 11.77 -9.81
N GLY A 349 -27.23 10.69 -9.41
CA GLY A 349 -28.60 10.40 -9.83
C GLY A 349 -29.61 11.42 -9.29
N PRO A 350 -30.88 11.36 -9.72
CA PRO A 350 -31.90 12.29 -9.27
C PRO A 350 -32.06 12.27 -7.74
N PRO A 351 -32.25 13.43 -7.09
CA PRO A 351 -32.50 13.49 -5.66
C PRO A 351 -33.87 12.85 -5.39
N ASN A 352 -33.84 11.63 -4.82
CA ASN A 352 -34.96 10.72 -4.49
C ASN A 352 -35.38 9.74 -5.60
N ALA A 353 -34.65 8.65 -5.75
CA ALA A 353 -35.21 7.36 -6.20
C ALA A 353 -35.28 6.40 -5.01
#